data_AF-A0A3N2FD19-F1
#
_entry.id   AF-A0A3N2FD19-F1
#
_cell.length_a   1.000
_cell.length_b   1.000
_cell.length_c   1.000
_cell.angle_alpha   90.00
_cell.angle_beta   90.00
_cell.angle_gamma   90.00
#
_symmetry.space_group_name_H-M   'P 1'
#
loop_
_entity.id
_entity.type
_entity.pdbx_description
1 polymer ?
#
loop_
_entity_poly.entity_id
_entity_poly.type
_entity_poly.pdbx_seq_one_letter_code
_entity_poly.pdbx_strand_id
1 'polypeptide(L)'
;MAPAGRPITPLEQPRKPLDRFAWLIRALRASAEDPDIRSAEKFALQLNGHLTRSLTSASINKLERGTEMRFSVDKVRAYERVLGLDYLSLVDLFIFSSRVAGGKVEWQRETNADLEVRFHDGLIALGAGETLPPSELLALAVMANRDHPEALRGRAGDHIAEAILDSYGISFERDERLLGEALIQLGGRVVPLIRERVTASPIQYFNAIESLAHINTPASWETLLGFANSDYDSIRTQTIVQPIRKWLTRRPELMLNDHRSLAKLQADALASVIDPNDAYTSREENLHLLRLLKTIKTNTQRHKESEVRLDIEQLEMKEVAHTRNDLLTHIDSSTNNALSRTPGLRAIVEDSLYVTDRVERLSVGALLGLTTAFEPVLRVTAKTLLQDPDAGVQRSIIRLMAKAGSADGLREISNNMHRQRPKDEGVRLAAAWALGMSDRLSDQETLETLRDSGAATTRIVAEMSLRRRGFSRISEERPAGGPPYDPDGTARQV
;
A
#
# COMPACT_ATOMS: atom_id res chain seq x y z
N MET A 1 -26.29 -14.94 -11.68
CA MET A 1 -26.27 -16.13 -10.80
C MET A 1 -25.90 -17.34 -11.63
N ALA A 2 -24.87 -18.09 -11.26
CA ALA A 2 -24.57 -19.38 -11.89
C ALA A 2 -25.72 -20.37 -11.61
N PRO A 3 -26.06 -21.29 -12.54
CA PRO A 3 -27.06 -22.32 -12.29
C PRO A 3 -26.66 -23.17 -11.07
N ALA A 4 -27.65 -23.50 -10.24
CA ALA A 4 -27.46 -24.26 -9.01
C ALA A 4 -26.65 -25.54 -9.26
N GLY A 5 -25.52 -25.71 -8.55
CA GLY A 5 -24.68 -26.91 -8.59
C GLY A 5 -23.38 -26.82 -9.40
N ARG A 6 -23.14 -25.73 -10.17
CA ARG A 6 -21.82 -25.53 -10.80
C ARG A 6 -20.84 -24.95 -9.77
N PRO A 7 -19.63 -25.53 -9.59
CA PRO A 7 -18.62 -24.93 -8.74
C PRO A 7 -18.25 -23.54 -9.26
N ILE A 8 -18.33 -22.53 -8.38
CA ILE A 8 -17.94 -21.16 -8.66
C ILE A 8 -16.47 -21.16 -9.04
N THR A 9 -16.17 -20.63 -10.22
CA THR A 9 -14.79 -20.59 -10.70
C THR A 9 -14.01 -19.45 -10.03
N PRO A 10 -12.67 -19.54 -9.90
CA PRO A 10 -11.86 -18.42 -9.42
C PRO A 10 -12.05 -17.12 -10.23
N LEU A 11 -12.56 -17.23 -11.47
CA LEU A 11 -12.89 -16.07 -12.30
C LEU A 11 -14.21 -15.39 -11.90
N GLU A 12 -15.17 -16.14 -11.38
CA GLU A 12 -16.47 -15.62 -10.94
C GLU A 12 -16.40 -15.10 -9.50
N GLN A 13 -15.47 -15.65 -8.69
CA GLN A 13 -15.24 -15.21 -7.31
C GLN A 13 -13.76 -15.42 -6.94
N PRO A 14 -12.85 -14.52 -7.35
CA PRO A 14 -11.43 -14.61 -7.01
C PRO A 14 -11.23 -14.35 -5.51
N ARG A 15 -10.75 -15.34 -4.76
CA ARG A 15 -10.65 -15.26 -3.29
C ARG A 15 -9.24 -15.01 -2.79
N LYS A 16 -8.22 -15.65 -3.36
CA LYS A 16 -6.83 -15.48 -2.88
C LYS A 16 -6.16 -14.29 -3.57
N PRO A 17 -5.14 -13.66 -2.96
CA PRO A 17 -4.46 -12.53 -3.57
C PRO A 17 -3.97 -12.79 -5.01
N LEU A 18 -3.36 -13.96 -5.25
CA LEU A 18 -2.89 -14.34 -6.59
C LEU A 18 -4.02 -14.73 -7.55
N ASP A 19 -5.17 -15.17 -7.05
CA ASP A 19 -6.36 -15.41 -7.89
C ASP A 19 -6.92 -14.07 -8.39
N ARG A 20 -6.96 -13.06 -7.51
CA ARG A 20 -7.38 -11.69 -7.86
C ARG A 20 -6.43 -11.03 -8.86
N PHE A 21 -5.13 -11.25 -8.71
CA PHE A 21 -4.15 -10.82 -9.70
C PHE A 21 -4.37 -11.51 -11.07
N ALA A 22 -4.55 -12.83 -11.09
CA ALA A 22 -4.83 -13.56 -12.33
C ALA A 22 -6.15 -13.11 -12.99
N TRP A 23 -7.16 -12.82 -12.17
CA TRP A 23 -8.42 -12.22 -12.62
C TRP A 23 -8.20 -10.86 -13.28
N LEU A 24 -7.39 -9.97 -12.68
CA LEU A 24 -7.09 -8.65 -13.25
C LEU A 24 -6.47 -8.76 -14.63
N ILE A 25 -5.47 -9.63 -14.79
CA ILE A 25 -4.81 -9.89 -16.08
C ILE A 25 -5.83 -10.27 -17.15
N ARG A 26 -6.74 -11.20 -16.81
CA ARG A 26 -7.77 -11.65 -17.72
C ARG A 26 -8.77 -10.53 -18.04
N ALA A 27 -9.15 -9.74 -17.04
CA ALA A 27 -10.06 -8.62 -17.23
C ALA A 27 -9.48 -7.58 -18.19
N LEU A 28 -8.20 -7.19 -18.00
CA LEU A 28 -7.46 -6.29 -18.89
C LEU A 28 -7.43 -6.81 -20.32
N ARG A 29 -7.09 -8.09 -20.49
CA ARG A 29 -7.05 -8.72 -21.81
C ARG A 29 -8.43 -8.78 -22.47
N ALA A 30 -9.47 -9.06 -21.71
CA ALA A 30 -10.85 -9.13 -22.21
C ALA A 30 -11.41 -7.75 -22.58
N SER A 31 -10.98 -6.69 -21.89
CA SER A 31 -11.38 -5.31 -22.17
C SER A 31 -10.48 -4.59 -23.19
N ALA A 32 -9.40 -5.23 -23.66
CA ALA A 32 -8.52 -4.65 -24.67
C ALA A 32 -9.28 -4.37 -25.97
N GLU A 33 -9.05 -3.19 -26.55
CA GLU A 33 -9.66 -2.78 -27.82
C GLU A 33 -9.20 -3.70 -28.97
N ASP A 34 -7.90 -4.04 -28.96
CA ASP A 34 -7.28 -4.93 -29.95
C ASP A 34 -7.89 -6.36 -29.90
N PRO A 35 -8.54 -6.83 -30.97
CA PRO A 35 -9.04 -8.20 -31.06
C PRO A 35 -7.95 -9.27 -30.95
N ASP A 36 -6.70 -8.96 -31.30
CA ASP A 36 -5.59 -9.90 -31.25
C ASP A 36 -5.13 -10.14 -29.81
N ILE A 37 -5.22 -9.12 -28.95
CA ILE A 37 -5.02 -9.25 -27.50
C ILE A 37 -6.14 -10.10 -26.87
N ARG A 38 -7.39 -9.91 -27.32
CA ARG A 38 -8.53 -10.71 -26.84
C ARG A 38 -8.46 -12.19 -27.25
N SER A 39 -7.80 -12.51 -28.36
CA SER A 39 -7.54 -13.89 -28.80
C SER A 39 -6.37 -14.51 -28.02
N ALA A 40 -6.64 -15.55 -27.23
CA ALA A 40 -5.60 -16.20 -26.41
C ALA A 40 -4.45 -16.81 -27.25
N GLU A 41 -4.71 -17.18 -28.50
CA GLU A 41 -3.69 -17.72 -29.42
C GLU A 41 -2.78 -16.61 -29.95
N LYS A 42 -3.36 -15.53 -30.48
CA LYS A 42 -2.59 -14.40 -31.00
C LYS A 42 -1.85 -13.66 -29.90
N PHE A 43 -2.48 -13.49 -28.75
CA PHE A 43 -1.84 -12.94 -27.57
C PHE A 43 -0.64 -13.78 -27.10
N ALA A 44 -0.72 -15.12 -27.19
CA ALA A 44 0.43 -15.98 -26.91
C ALA A 44 1.60 -15.72 -27.84
N LEU A 45 1.33 -15.54 -29.15
CA LEU A 45 2.36 -15.24 -30.14
C LEU A 45 3.06 -13.92 -29.82
N GLN A 46 2.31 -12.88 -29.48
CA GLN A 46 2.88 -11.58 -29.08
C GLN A 46 3.69 -11.67 -27.78
N LEU A 47 3.15 -12.33 -26.75
CA LEU A 47 3.85 -12.54 -25.48
C LEU A 47 5.19 -13.26 -25.65
N ASN A 48 5.21 -14.28 -26.52
CA ASN A 48 6.41 -15.10 -26.75
C ASN A 48 7.57 -14.32 -27.38
N GLY A 49 7.30 -13.16 -28.00
CA GLY A 49 8.35 -12.23 -28.44
C GLY A 49 9.14 -11.58 -27.29
N HIS A 50 8.67 -11.71 -26.05
CA HIS A 50 9.28 -11.12 -24.86
C HIS A 50 9.71 -12.16 -23.81
N LEU A 51 9.50 -13.46 -24.07
CA LEU A 51 9.75 -14.52 -23.10
C LEU A 51 10.88 -15.44 -23.55
N THR A 52 11.70 -15.87 -22.58
CA THR A 52 12.73 -16.90 -22.82
C THR A 52 12.13 -18.30 -23.01
N ARG A 53 10.96 -18.56 -22.41
CA ARG A 53 10.21 -19.80 -22.55
C ARG A 53 8.82 -19.50 -23.08
N SER A 54 8.53 -20.03 -24.27
CA SER A 54 7.25 -19.81 -24.93
C SER A 54 6.09 -20.40 -24.13
N LEU A 55 4.98 -19.66 -24.09
CA LEU A 55 3.70 -20.06 -23.53
C LEU A 55 2.74 -20.42 -24.68
N THR A 56 1.96 -21.47 -24.46
CA THR A 56 0.84 -21.82 -25.35
C THR A 56 -0.43 -21.07 -24.92
N SER A 57 -1.44 -21.01 -25.79
CA SER A 57 -2.77 -20.51 -25.42
C SER A 57 -3.37 -21.27 -24.22
N ALA A 58 -3.09 -22.57 -24.09
CA ALA A 58 -3.49 -23.37 -22.93
C ALA A 58 -2.74 -22.93 -21.65
N SER A 59 -1.44 -22.65 -21.75
CA SER A 59 -0.63 -22.15 -20.63
C SER A 59 -1.12 -20.80 -20.13
N ILE A 60 -1.48 -19.88 -21.05
CA ILE A 60 -2.07 -18.58 -20.72
C ILE A 60 -3.40 -18.74 -19.98
N ASN A 61 -4.28 -19.60 -20.49
CA ASN A 61 -5.55 -19.86 -19.80
C ASN A 61 -5.35 -20.46 -18.40
N LYS A 62 -4.30 -21.28 -18.18
CA LYS A 62 -3.97 -21.81 -16.85
C LYS A 62 -3.42 -20.73 -15.92
N LEU A 63 -2.58 -19.82 -16.42
CA LEU A 63 -2.10 -18.66 -15.67
C LEU A 63 -3.26 -17.75 -15.24
N GLU A 64 -4.13 -17.39 -16.19
CA GLU A 64 -5.29 -16.50 -15.96
C GLU A 64 -6.38 -17.11 -15.10
N ARG A 65 -6.39 -18.44 -14.92
CA ARG A 65 -7.31 -19.12 -13.98
C ARG A 65 -6.74 -19.26 -12.58
N GLY A 66 -5.44 -19.04 -12.38
CA GLY A 66 -4.77 -19.18 -11.08
C GLY A 66 -4.66 -20.62 -10.55
N THR A 67 -4.93 -21.64 -11.37
CA THR A 67 -5.11 -23.03 -10.87
C THR A 67 -3.85 -23.89 -10.91
N GLU A 68 -3.03 -23.79 -11.96
CA GLU A 68 -1.97 -24.79 -12.26
C GLU A 68 -0.61 -24.19 -12.63
N MET A 69 -0.57 -22.91 -13.00
CA MET A 69 0.66 -22.25 -13.43
C MET A 69 0.81 -20.93 -12.68
N ARG A 70 2.05 -20.60 -12.30
CA ARG A 70 2.35 -19.38 -11.53
C ARG A 70 2.95 -18.29 -12.41
N PHE A 71 2.52 -17.08 -12.16
CA PHE A 71 3.19 -15.88 -12.64
C PHE A 71 4.58 -15.76 -12.03
N SER A 72 5.47 -15.15 -12.79
CA SER A 72 6.82 -14.73 -12.40
C SER A 72 7.05 -13.35 -13.02
N VAL A 73 8.01 -12.58 -12.52
CA VAL A 73 8.16 -11.17 -12.93
C VAL A 73 8.39 -11.04 -14.45
N ASP A 74 9.16 -11.93 -15.05
CA ASP A 74 9.37 -11.99 -16.51
C ASP A 74 8.07 -12.14 -17.29
N LYS A 75 7.18 -13.06 -16.85
CA LYS A 75 5.86 -13.24 -17.46
C LYS A 75 5.03 -11.97 -17.31
N VAL A 76 5.01 -11.39 -16.11
CA VAL A 76 4.21 -10.19 -15.84
C VAL A 76 4.72 -9.00 -16.67
N ARG A 77 6.03 -8.81 -16.82
CA ARG A 77 6.60 -7.78 -17.70
C ARG A 77 6.27 -8.00 -19.17
N ALA A 78 6.24 -9.25 -19.64
CA ALA A 78 5.79 -9.54 -20.99
C ALA A 78 4.32 -9.15 -21.18
N TYR A 79 3.46 -9.45 -20.19
CA TYR A 79 2.07 -9.00 -20.18
C TYR A 79 1.96 -7.47 -20.20
N GLU A 80 2.73 -6.74 -19.39
CA GLU A 80 2.76 -5.27 -19.41
C GLU A 80 3.04 -4.72 -20.80
N ARG A 81 4.08 -5.25 -21.46
CA ARG A 81 4.49 -4.79 -22.79
C ARG A 81 3.42 -5.02 -23.84
N VAL A 82 2.83 -6.22 -23.87
CA VAL A 82 1.81 -6.56 -24.87
C VAL A 82 0.50 -5.81 -24.61
N LEU A 83 0.14 -5.59 -23.34
CA LEU A 83 -1.04 -4.81 -22.96
C LEU A 83 -0.84 -3.29 -23.07
N GLY A 84 0.37 -2.83 -23.41
CA GLY A 84 0.68 -1.40 -23.54
C GLY A 84 0.61 -0.64 -22.21
N LEU A 85 0.90 -1.32 -21.09
CA LEU A 85 0.85 -0.71 -19.75
C LEU A 85 2.16 -0.02 -19.39
N ASP A 86 2.09 0.96 -18.49
CA ASP A 86 3.25 1.65 -17.96
C ASP A 86 4.25 0.68 -17.31
N TYR A 87 5.54 1.00 -17.43
CA TYR A 87 6.61 0.19 -16.87
C TYR A 87 6.40 -0.09 -15.37
N LEU A 88 6.42 -1.38 -15.00
CA LEU A 88 6.22 -1.90 -13.63
C LEU A 88 4.84 -1.67 -13.02
N SER A 89 3.83 -1.25 -13.78
CA SER A 89 2.48 -1.01 -13.25
C SER A 89 1.77 -2.30 -12.82
N LEU A 90 1.94 -3.39 -13.57
CA LEU A 90 1.40 -4.70 -13.26
C LEU A 90 2.37 -5.54 -12.41
N VAL A 91 3.68 -5.34 -12.57
CA VAL A 91 4.72 -5.97 -11.74
C VAL A 91 4.58 -5.53 -10.29
N ASP A 92 4.31 -4.25 -10.01
CA ASP A 92 3.99 -3.76 -8.66
C ASP A 92 2.83 -4.56 -8.05
N LEU A 93 1.72 -4.68 -8.75
CA LEU A 93 0.54 -5.39 -8.26
C LEU A 93 0.82 -6.89 -8.06
N PHE A 94 1.63 -7.50 -8.93
CA PHE A 94 2.05 -8.88 -8.78
C PHE A 94 2.91 -9.08 -7.53
N ILE A 95 3.91 -8.21 -7.33
CA ILE A 95 4.77 -8.20 -6.14
C ILE A 95 3.89 -8.05 -4.91
N PHE A 96 3.03 -7.04 -4.87
CA PHE A 96 2.18 -6.77 -3.73
C PHE A 96 1.27 -7.96 -3.41
N SER A 97 0.59 -8.51 -4.41
CA SER A 97 -0.28 -9.69 -4.26
C SER A 97 0.50 -10.92 -3.77
N SER A 98 1.73 -11.11 -4.27
CA SER A 98 2.62 -12.20 -3.85
C SER A 98 3.04 -12.03 -2.39
N ARG A 99 3.37 -10.81 -1.97
CA ARG A 99 3.76 -10.49 -0.58
C ARG A 99 2.60 -10.67 0.39
N VAL A 100 1.39 -10.26 0.01
CA VAL A 100 0.15 -10.50 0.79
C VAL A 100 -0.13 -12.00 0.92
N ALA A 101 0.10 -12.78 -0.13
CA ALA A 101 0.00 -14.25 -0.08
C ALA A 101 1.12 -14.93 0.73
N GLY A 102 2.07 -14.18 1.31
CA GLY A 102 3.22 -14.72 2.03
C GLY A 102 4.28 -15.37 1.13
N GLY A 103 4.19 -15.18 -0.18
CA GLY A 103 5.09 -15.73 -1.18
C GLY A 103 6.41 -14.97 -1.32
N LYS A 104 7.38 -15.62 -1.97
CA LYS A 104 8.58 -14.95 -2.49
C LYS A 104 8.32 -14.49 -3.93
N VAL A 105 8.90 -13.36 -4.29
CA VAL A 105 8.90 -12.87 -5.68
C VAL A 105 10.16 -13.41 -6.37
N GLU A 106 9.97 -14.14 -7.45
CA GLU A 106 11.06 -14.66 -8.26
C GLU A 106 11.39 -13.70 -9.41
N TRP A 107 12.58 -13.10 -9.32
CA TRP A 107 13.16 -12.27 -10.37
C TRP A 107 14.07 -13.14 -11.25
N GLN A 108 13.60 -13.54 -12.43
CA GLN A 108 14.43 -14.34 -13.35
C GLN A 108 15.56 -13.49 -13.95
N ARG A 109 16.72 -14.11 -14.17
CA ARG A 109 17.87 -13.47 -14.81
C ARG A 109 17.51 -13.06 -16.23
N GLU A 110 17.57 -11.76 -16.49
CA GLU A 110 17.50 -11.25 -17.85
C GLU A 110 18.91 -11.28 -18.41
N THR A 111 19.11 -12.00 -19.51
CA THR A 111 20.40 -12.08 -20.21
C THR A 111 20.38 -11.06 -21.32
N ASN A 112 20.73 -9.81 -21.00
CA ASN A 112 20.90 -8.75 -21.99
C ASN A 112 22.08 -7.85 -21.60
N ALA A 113 22.97 -7.57 -22.57
CA ALA A 113 24.09 -6.63 -22.41
C ALA A 113 23.62 -5.21 -22.04
N ASP A 114 22.41 -4.82 -22.45
CA ASP A 114 21.81 -3.53 -22.11
C ASP A 114 21.57 -3.36 -20.60
N LEU A 115 21.47 -4.46 -19.83
CA LEU A 115 21.23 -4.41 -18.39
C LEU A 115 22.50 -4.13 -17.59
N GLU A 116 23.64 -4.62 -18.05
CA GLU A 116 24.97 -4.29 -17.50
C GLU A 116 25.25 -2.79 -17.63
N VAL A 117 25.01 -2.25 -18.83
CA VAL A 117 25.14 -0.81 -19.10
C VAL A 117 24.20 -0.03 -18.19
N ARG A 118 22.91 -0.43 -18.10
CA ARG A 118 21.94 0.23 -17.22
C ARG A 118 22.35 0.20 -15.74
N PHE A 119 22.93 -0.90 -15.26
CA PHE A 119 23.41 -1.01 -13.88
C PHE A 119 24.57 -0.02 -13.63
N HIS A 120 25.56 0.00 -14.51
CA HIS A 120 26.69 0.92 -14.40
C HIS A 120 26.28 2.39 -14.52
N ASP A 121 25.43 2.73 -15.48
CA ASP A 121 24.91 4.10 -15.67
C ASP A 121 24.15 4.57 -14.42
N GLY A 122 23.32 3.71 -13.84
CA GLY A 122 22.62 4.03 -12.59
C GLY A 122 23.56 4.24 -11.41
N LEU A 123 24.63 3.45 -11.28
CA LEU A 123 25.66 3.67 -10.25
C LEU A 123 26.43 4.98 -10.46
N ILE A 124 26.74 5.33 -11.72
CA ILE A 124 27.40 6.60 -12.07
C ILE A 124 26.50 7.77 -11.72
N ALA A 125 25.21 7.70 -12.09
CA ALA A 125 24.21 8.73 -11.77
C ALA A 125 24.12 8.95 -10.25
N LEU A 126 24.00 7.88 -9.46
CA LEU A 126 24.00 7.98 -7.99
C LEU A 126 25.32 8.57 -7.46
N GLY A 127 26.47 8.17 -8.04
CA GLY A 127 27.78 8.72 -7.68
C GLY A 127 27.94 10.21 -8.01
N ALA A 128 27.21 10.70 -9.02
CA ALA A 128 27.13 12.12 -9.39
C ALA A 128 26.10 12.91 -8.57
N GLY A 129 25.36 12.26 -7.66
CA GLY A 129 24.31 12.88 -6.85
C GLY A 129 22.98 13.06 -7.60
N GLU A 130 22.78 12.38 -8.72
CA GLU A 130 21.52 12.42 -9.47
C GLU A 130 20.43 11.62 -8.75
N THR A 131 19.19 12.11 -8.83
CA THR A 131 18.02 11.40 -8.28
C THR A 131 17.46 10.43 -9.31
N LEU A 132 17.33 9.16 -8.94
CA LEU A 132 16.71 8.15 -9.77
C LEU A 132 15.24 7.93 -9.38
N PRO A 133 14.34 7.66 -10.35
CA PRO A 133 12.96 7.36 -10.03
C PRO A 133 12.82 5.99 -9.33
N PRO A 134 11.75 5.75 -8.56
CA PRO A 134 11.50 4.50 -7.82
C PRO A 134 11.63 3.21 -8.64
N SER A 135 11.22 3.25 -9.91
CA SER A 135 11.33 2.12 -10.83
C SER A 135 12.79 1.76 -11.15
N GLU A 136 13.65 2.77 -11.34
CA GLU A 136 15.08 2.57 -11.59
C GLU A 136 15.81 2.13 -10.32
N LEU A 137 15.45 2.67 -9.16
CA LEU A 137 15.98 2.25 -7.88
C LEU A 137 15.66 0.78 -7.56
N LEU A 138 14.43 0.33 -7.86
CA LEU A 138 14.07 -1.09 -7.76
C LEU A 138 14.89 -1.94 -8.73
N ALA A 139 15.03 -1.51 -9.99
CA ALA A 139 15.84 -2.23 -10.97
C ALA A 139 17.29 -2.38 -10.51
N LEU A 140 17.91 -1.30 -10.01
CA LEU A 140 19.26 -1.32 -9.44
C LEU A 140 19.37 -2.27 -8.25
N ALA A 141 18.42 -2.25 -7.31
CA ALA A 141 18.45 -3.15 -6.16
C ALA A 141 18.33 -4.62 -6.57
N VAL A 142 17.47 -4.93 -7.54
CA VAL A 142 17.34 -6.29 -8.10
C VAL A 142 18.64 -6.73 -8.78
N MET A 143 19.24 -5.89 -9.64
CA MET A 143 20.49 -6.19 -10.34
C MET A 143 21.66 -6.34 -9.35
N ALA A 144 21.76 -5.47 -8.35
CA ALA A 144 22.78 -5.56 -7.31
C ALA A 144 22.67 -6.84 -6.48
N ASN A 145 21.44 -7.26 -6.13
CA ASN A 145 21.23 -8.49 -5.36
C ASN A 145 21.49 -9.75 -6.19
N ARG A 146 21.07 -9.75 -7.46
CA ARG A 146 21.06 -10.96 -8.31
C ARG A 146 22.34 -11.13 -9.14
N ASP A 147 22.76 -10.06 -9.81
CA ASP A 147 23.80 -10.10 -10.84
C ASP A 147 25.14 -9.55 -10.34
N HIS A 148 25.12 -8.56 -9.43
CA HIS A 148 26.30 -7.87 -8.89
C HIS A 148 26.41 -7.88 -7.35
N PRO A 149 26.37 -9.05 -6.69
CA PRO A 149 26.36 -9.13 -5.24
C PRO A 149 27.63 -8.54 -4.59
N GLU A 150 28.73 -8.41 -5.33
CA GLU A 150 29.94 -7.71 -4.93
C GLU A 150 29.76 -6.20 -4.81
N ALA A 151 28.94 -5.58 -5.67
CA ALA A 151 28.64 -4.14 -5.60
C ALA A 151 27.96 -3.80 -4.28
N LEU A 152 27.12 -4.72 -3.79
CA LEU A 152 26.50 -4.60 -2.48
C LEU A 152 27.55 -4.55 -1.36
N ARG A 153 28.69 -5.24 -1.45
CA ARG A 153 29.69 -5.31 -0.36
C ARG A 153 30.49 -4.02 -0.15
N GLY A 154 30.43 -3.06 -1.07
CA GLY A 154 31.17 -1.79 -1.00
C GLY A 154 30.26 -0.57 -0.88
N ARG A 155 30.86 0.62 -1.06
CA ARG A 155 30.19 1.93 -1.01
C ARG A 155 29.00 2.06 -1.96
N ALA A 156 29.03 1.36 -3.09
CA ALA A 156 27.91 1.35 -4.03
C ALA A 156 26.63 0.81 -3.40
N GLY A 157 26.73 -0.25 -2.58
CA GLY A 157 25.59 -0.78 -1.84
C GLY A 157 25.01 0.21 -0.83
N ASP A 158 25.86 1.01 -0.19
CA ASP A 158 25.44 2.04 0.76
C ASP A 158 24.74 3.20 0.03
N HIS A 159 25.31 3.69 -1.08
CA HIS A 159 24.67 4.72 -1.90
C HIS A 159 23.31 4.28 -2.47
N ILE A 160 23.16 3.02 -2.92
CA ILE A 160 21.86 2.51 -3.38
C ILE A 160 20.86 2.51 -2.21
N ALA A 161 21.26 2.04 -1.03
CA ALA A 161 20.40 1.98 0.15
C ALA A 161 19.94 3.37 0.61
N GLU A 162 20.86 4.33 0.65
CA GLU A 162 20.59 5.73 0.99
C GLU A 162 19.63 6.36 -0.02
N ALA A 163 19.91 6.22 -1.33
CA ALA A 163 19.06 6.76 -2.38
C ALA A 163 17.64 6.19 -2.33
N ILE A 164 17.48 4.89 -2.06
CA ILE A 164 16.16 4.26 -1.87
C ILE A 164 15.43 4.88 -0.69
N LEU A 165 16.07 5.05 0.47
CA LEU A 165 15.42 5.63 1.64
C LEU A 165 15.11 7.10 1.44
N ASP A 166 16.02 7.90 0.87
CA ASP A 166 15.77 9.32 0.60
C ASP A 166 14.57 9.49 -0.34
N SER A 167 14.48 8.67 -1.40
CA SER A 167 13.29 8.60 -2.26
C SER A 167 12.04 8.18 -1.48
N TYR A 168 12.16 7.18 -0.60
CA TYR A 168 11.04 6.63 0.19
C TYR A 168 10.37 7.71 1.06
N GLY A 169 11.17 8.59 1.67
CA GLY A 169 10.65 9.61 2.58
C GLY A 169 9.70 10.62 1.95
N ILE A 170 9.77 10.79 0.62
CA ILE A 170 8.94 11.74 -0.14
C ILE A 170 7.92 11.06 -1.06
N SER A 171 8.00 9.74 -1.23
CA SER A 171 7.11 8.96 -2.08
C SER A 171 5.75 8.67 -1.43
N PHE A 172 4.80 8.23 -2.26
CA PHE A 172 3.52 7.70 -1.80
C PHE A 172 3.08 6.46 -2.58
N GLU A 173 2.33 5.59 -1.90
CA GLU A 173 1.52 4.53 -2.50
C GLU A 173 2.30 3.57 -3.40
N ARG A 174 2.20 3.73 -4.73
CA ARG A 174 2.88 2.85 -5.69
C ARG A 174 4.39 2.95 -5.53
N ASP A 175 4.90 4.17 -5.39
CA ASP A 175 6.34 4.39 -5.28
C ASP A 175 6.88 3.83 -3.97
N GLU A 176 6.16 4.00 -2.85
CA GLU A 176 6.51 3.38 -1.56
C GLU A 176 6.51 1.85 -1.64
N ARG A 177 5.61 1.23 -2.42
CA ARG A 177 5.63 -0.24 -2.65
C ARG A 177 6.83 -0.69 -3.45
N LEU A 178 7.17 0.02 -4.52
CA LEU A 178 8.36 -0.28 -5.35
C LEU A 178 9.65 -0.13 -4.54
N LEU A 179 9.79 0.97 -3.81
CA LEU A 179 10.95 1.22 -2.94
C LEU A 179 10.98 0.24 -1.76
N GLY A 180 9.83 -0.14 -1.22
CA GLY A 180 9.71 -1.15 -0.18
C GLY A 180 10.23 -2.51 -0.67
N GLU A 181 9.90 -2.90 -1.90
CA GLU A 181 10.48 -4.09 -2.54
C GLU A 181 11.98 -3.92 -2.79
N ALA A 182 12.45 -2.73 -3.19
CA ALA A 182 13.88 -2.45 -3.36
C ALA A 182 14.66 -2.67 -2.04
N LEU A 183 14.13 -2.19 -0.91
CA LEU A 183 14.69 -2.47 0.42
C LEU A 183 14.74 -3.97 0.73
N ILE A 184 13.69 -4.72 0.35
CA ILE A 184 13.65 -6.18 0.55
C ILE A 184 14.74 -6.88 -0.28
N GLN A 185 15.02 -6.41 -1.51
CA GLN A 185 16.08 -6.95 -2.35
C GLN A 185 17.47 -6.72 -1.76
N LEU A 186 17.70 -5.58 -1.09
CA LEU A 186 18.97 -5.31 -0.41
C LEU A 186 19.16 -6.11 0.90
N GLY A 187 18.08 -6.70 1.43
CA GLY A 187 18.13 -7.67 2.52
C GLY A 187 18.62 -7.10 3.85
N GLY A 188 19.46 -7.85 4.57
CA GLY A 188 19.90 -7.50 5.93
C GLY A 188 20.69 -6.19 6.03
N ARG A 189 21.32 -5.74 4.93
CA ARG A 189 22.14 -4.51 4.91
C ARG A 189 21.35 -3.26 5.27
N VAL A 190 20.09 -3.18 4.85
CA VAL A 190 19.30 -1.96 5.06
C VAL A 190 18.70 -1.85 6.46
N VAL A 191 18.77 -2.92 7.27
CA VAL A 191 18.12 -2.95 8.59
C VAL A 191 18.66 -1.86 9.53
N PRO A 192 20.00 -1.65 9.69
CA PRO A 192 20.52 -0.57 10.51
C PRO A 192 20.09 0.82 10.02
N LEU A 193 20.07 1.02 8.70
CA LEU A 193 19.71 2.31 8.09
C LEU A 193 18.21 2.61 8.23
N ILE A 194 17.34 1.60 8.07
CA ILE A 194 15.90 1.72 8.38
C ILE A 194 15.73 2.10 9.86
N ARG A 195 16.45 1.43 10.77
CA ARG A 195 16.38 1.73 12.20
C ARG A 195 16.79 3.17 12.50
N GLU A 196 17.90 3.61 11.94
CA GLU A 196 18.41 4.97 12.09
C GLU A 196 17.41 6.01 11.58
N ARG A 197 16.99 5.90 10.32
CA ARG A 197 16.10 6.88 9.66
C ARG A 197 14.72 6.95 10.32
N VAL A 198 14.13 5.79 10.68
CA VAL A 198 12.84 5.76 11.40
C VAL A 198 12.96 6.36 12.79
N THR A 199 14.09 6.17 13.48
CA THR A 199 14.30 6.78 14.80
C THR A 199 14.50 8.30 14.68
N ALA A 200 15.24 8.76 13.68
CA ALA A 200 15.52 10.17 13.45
C ALA A 200 14.29 10.94 12.92
N SER A 201 13.46 10.30 12.09
CA SER A 201 12.29 10.94 11.47
C SER A 201 11.13 9.95 11.31
N PRO A 202 10.44 9.59 12.42
CA PRO A 202 9.38 8.58 12.41
C PRO A 202 8.31 8.82 11.36
N ILE A 203 7.80 10.05 11.27
CA ILE A 203 6.70 10.42 10.38
C ILE A 203 7.08 10.26 8.91
N GLN A 204 8.35 10.43 8.57
CA GLN A 204 8.80 10.36 7.19
C GLN A 204 8.99 8.90 6.73
N TYR A 205 9.49 8.03 7.61
CA TYR A 205 9.98 6.71 7.26
C TYR A 205 9.21 5.53 7.86
N PHE A 206 8.14 5.75 8.64
CA PHE A 206 7.42 4.66 9.33
C PHE A 206 6.92 3.54 8.39
N ASN A 207 6.55 3.85 7.14
CA ASN A 207 6.14 2.84 6.16
C ASN A 207 7.30 1.91 5.74
N ALA A 208 8.58 2.34 5.83
CA ALA A 208 9.73 1.50 5.52
C ALA A 208 9.90 0.32 6.51
N ILE A 209 9.26 0.41 7.70
CA ILE A 209 9.19 -0.68 8.67
C ILE A 209 8.51 -1.91 8.06
N GLU A 210 7.58 -1.75 7.11
CA GLU A 210 6.89 -2.86 6.47
C GLU A 210 7.85 -3.83 5.75
N SER A 211 8.95 -3.32 5.18
CA SER A 211 9.98 -4.12 4.52
C SER A 211 10.66 -5.10 5.48
N LEU A 212 10.75 -4.78 6.78
CA LEU A 212 11.32 -5.67 7.80
C LEU A 212 10.50 -6.96 7.97
N ALA A 213 9.20 -6.95 7.63
CA ALA A 213 8.40 -8.17 7.59
C ALA A 213 8.94 -9.18 6.56
N HIS A 214 9.60 -8.72 5.51
CA HIS A 214 10.01 -9.55 4.38
C HIS A 214 11.54 -9.80 4.34
N ILE A 215 12.32 -9.00 5.07
CA ILE A 215 13.76 -9.23 5.31
C ILE A 215 13.92 -10.26 6.44
N ASN A 216 14.04 -11.54 6.09
CA ASN A 216 14.06 -12.66 7.04
C ASN A 216 15.43 -12.84 7.73
N THR A 217 15.83 -11.87 8.56
CA THR A 217 17.06 -11.92 9.37
C THR A 217 16.75 -11.71 10.86
N PRO A 218 17.57 -12.22 11.80
CA PRO A 218 17.41 -11.94 13.22
C PRO A 218 17.40 -10.44 13.54
N ALA A 219 18.30 -9.66 12.90
CA ALA A 219 18.38 -8.21 13.06
C ALA A 219 17.06 -7.50 12.69
N SER A 220 16.34 -7.99 11.68
CA SER A 220 15.04 -7.45 11.28
C SER A 220 13.99 -7.65 12.38
N TRP A 221 13.92 -8.86 12.95
CA TRP A 221 13.03 -9.19 14.06
C TRP A 221 13.37 -8.38 15.32
N GLU A 222 14.64 -8.32 15.69
CA GLU A 222 15.12 -7.54 16.83
C GLU A 222 14.80 -6.05 16.67
N THR A 223 14.92 -5.51 15.46
CA THR A 223 14.56 -4.12 15.16
C THR A 223 13.06 -3.87 15.32
N LEU A 224 12.21 -4.79 14.83
CA LEU A 224 10.75 -4.71 15.03
C LEU A 224 10.37 -4.75 16.52
N LEU A 225 10.98 -5.63 17.30
CA LEU A 225 10.78 -5.67 18.76
C LEU A 225 11.31 -4.42 19.45
N GLY A 226 12.43 -3.88 18.99
CA GLY A 226 12.98 -2.60 19.48
C GLY A 226 11.99 -1.45 19.25
N PHE A 227 11.37 -1.40 18.06
CA PHE A 227 10.33 -0.41 17.79
C PHE A 227 9.06 -0.61 18.60
N ALA A 228 8.62 -1.85 18.84
CA ALA A 228 7.46 -2.13 19.68
C ALA A 228 7.69 -1.78 21.17
N ASN A 229 8.94 -1.86 21.63
CA ASN A 229 9.31 -1.59 23.01
C ASN A 229 9.72 -0.15 23.31
N SER A 230 9.88 0.71 22.29
CA SER A 230 10.10 2.14 22.51
C SER A 230 8.83 2.86 23.01
N ASP A 231 8.97 4.15 23.30
CA ASP A 231 7.83 5.01 23.64
C ASP A 231 6.73 4.94 22.58
N TYR A 232 5.48 4.95 23.06
CA TYR A 232 4.30 4.74 22.26
C TYR A 232 4.05 5.93 21.33
N ASP A 233 4.09 5.68 20.03
CA ASP A 233 3.66 6.60 18.97
C ASP A 233 2.63 5.85 18.11
N SER A 234 1.38 6.30 18.12
CA SER A 234 0.25 5.67 17.42
C SER A 234 0.52 5.45 15.93
N ILE A 235 1.32 6.30 15.30
CA ILE A 235 1.70 6.20 13.87
C ILE A 235 2.68 5.06 13.65
N ARG A 236 3.66 4.91 14.56
CA ARG A 236 4.58 3.78 14.53
C ARG A 236 3.85 2.48 14.85
N THR A 237 2.95 2.49 15.82
CA THR A 237 2.12 1.34 16.18
C THR A 237 1.32 0.82 14.99
N GLN A 238 0.72 1.71 14.19
CA GLN A 238 -0.06 1.30 13.01
C GLN A 238 0.74 0.46 11.98
N THR A 239 2.06 0.68 11.91
CA THR A 239 2.94 0.08 10.89
C THR A 239 3.88 -0.99 11.42
N ILE A 240 4.13 -1.06 12.73
CA ILE A 240 4.98 -2.12 13.32
C ILE A 240 4.19 -3.41 13.59
N VAL A 241 2.89 -3.30 13.90
CA VAL A 241 2.07 -4.45 14.34
C VAL A 241 1.85 -5.43 13.19
N GLN A 242 1.60 -4.94 11.98
CA GLN A 242 1.40 -5.78 10.80
C GLN A 242 2.65 -6.62 10.43
N PRO A 243 3.87 -6.04 10.39
CA PRO A 243 5.11 -6.81 10.28
C PRO A 243 5.31 -7.85 11.37
N ILE A 244 5.07 -7.49 12.64
CA ILE A 244 5.18 -8.42 13.76
C ILE A 244 4.21 -9.59 13.60
N ARG A 245 2.93 -9.31 13.27
CA ARG A 245 1.93 -10.34 12.94
C ARG A 245 2.44 -11.29 11.85
N LYS A 246 2.95 -10.76 10.74
CA LYS A 246 3.51 -11.57 9.64
C LYS A 246 4.68 -12.46 10.09
N TRP A 247 5.54 -11.97 10.97
CA TRP A 247 6.60 -12.77 11.58
C TRP A 247 6.04 -13.89 12.45
N LEU A 248 5.15 -13.57 13.39
CA LEU A 248 4.55 -14.54 14.30
C LEU A 248 3.69 -15.61 13.59
N THR A 249 3.03 -15.26 12.49
CA THR A 249 2.30 -16.24 11.67
C THR A 249 3.22 -17.22 10.97
N ARG A 250 4.36 -16.76 10.44
CA ARG A 250 5.34 -17.62 9.75
C ARG A 250 6.24 -18.40 10.71
N ARG A 251 6.44 -17.85 11.91
CA ARG A 251 7.31 -18.38 12.97
C ARG A 251 6.59 -18.35 14.32
N PRO A 252 5.61 -19.24 14.54
CA PRO A 252 4.85 -19.28 15.80
C PRO A 252 5.72 -19.50 17.04
N GLU A 253 6.89 -20.11 16.89
CA GLU A 253 7.87 -20.33 17.96
C GLU A 253 8.35 -19.03 18.62
N LEU A 254 8.35 -17.90 17.89
CA LEU A 254 8.75 -16.59 18.42
C LEU A 254 7.81 -16.09 19.52
N MET A 255 6.53 -16.53 19.52
CA MET A 255 5.60 -16.18 20.60
C MET A 255 6.06 -16.69 21.96
N LEU A 256 6.71 -17.87 21.99
CA LEU A 256 7.23 -18.47 23.21
C LEU A 256 8.61 -17.91 23.56
N ASN A 257 9.50 -17.81 22.57
CA ASN A 257 10.87 -17.37 22.76
C ASN A 257 10.95 -15.91 23.24
N ASP A 258 10.10 -15.05 22.69
CA ASP A 258 10.11 -13.60 22.94
C ASP A 258 8.90 -13.12 23.76
N HIS A 259 8.25 -14.01 24.52
CA HIS A 259 7.02 -13.70 25.27
C HIS A 259 7.14 -12.46 26.18
N ARG A 260 8.32 -12.20 26.78
CA ARG A 260 8.57 -11.01 27.60
C ARG A 260 8.54 -9.72 26.77
N SER A 261 9.22 -9.74 25.62
CA SER A 261 9.26 -8.62 24.67
C SER A 261 7.88 -8.34 24.05
N LEU A 262 7.06 -9.39 23.90
CA LEU A 262 5.69 -9.28 23.37
C LEU A 262 4.66 -8.84 24.44
N ALA A 263 4.96 -8.98 25.73
CA ALA A 263 4.02 -8.66 26.80
C ALA A 263 3.63 -7.18 26.83
N LYS A 264 4.59 -6.27 26.61
CA LYS A 264 4.31 -4.83 26.48
C LYS A 264 3.42 -4.56 25.26
N LEU A 265 3.80 -5.09 24.10
CA LEU A 265 3.02 -4.92 22.86
C LEU A 265 1.58 -5.45 23.02
N GLN A 266 1.39 -6.56 23.73
CA GLN A 266 0.07 -7.10 24.04
C GLN A 266 -0.74 -6.16 24.95
N ALA A 267 -0.11 -5.57 25.97
CA ALA A 267 -0.75 -4.59 26.84
C ALA A 267 -1.14 -3.31 26.08
N ASP A 268 -0.23 -2.79 25.26
CA ASP A 268 -0.44 -1.62 24.40
C ASP A 268 -1.57 -1.87 23.40
N ALA A 269 -1.61 -3.06 22.78
CA ALA A 269 -2.68 -3.46 21.88
C ALA A 269 -4.04 -3.55 22.58
N LEU A 270 -4.10 -4.08 23.81
CA LEU A 270 -5.33 -4.11 24.61
C LEU A 270 -5.84 -2.69 24.94
N ALA A 271 -4.94 -1.76 25.24
CA ALA A 271 -5.30 -0.37 25.52
C ALA A 271 -5.78 0.36 24.26
N SER A 272 -5.09 0.17 23.14
CA SER A 272 -5.40 0.77 21.83
C SER A 272 -6.80 0.37 21.34
N VAL A 273 -7.14 -0.93 21.36
CA VAL A 273 -8.41 -1.42 20.79
C VAL A 273 -9.64 -0.77 21.43
N ILE A 274 -9.58 -0.43 22.72
CA ILE A 274 -10.69 0.17 23.46
C ILE A 274 -10.62 1.70 23.54
N ASP A 275 -9.56 2.32 23.03
CA ASP A 275 -9.42 3.78 22.98
C ASP A 275 -9.97 4.32 21.65
N PRO A 276 -11.14 4.99 21.64
CA PRO A 276 -11.71 5.54 20.41
C PRO A 276 -10.87 6.67 19.80
N ASN A 277 -9.93 7.25 20.55
CA ASN A 277 -9.04 8.31 20.06
C ASN A 277 -7.79 7.78 19.37
N ASP A 278 -7.46 6.50 19.55
CA ASP A 278 -6.33 5.90 18.85
C ASP A 278 -6.67 5.71 17.36
N ALA A 279 -5.63 5.73 16.52
CA ALA A 279 -5.79 5.63 15.08
C ALA A 279 -6.52 4.33 14.72
N TYR A 280 -7.62 4.41 13.96
CA TYR A 280 -8.41 3.22 13.61
C TYR A 280 -7.55 2.13 12.92
N THR A 281 -6.54 2.53 12.15
CA THR A 281 -5.56 1.63 11.52
C THR A 281 -4.72 0.87 12.54
N SER A 282 -4.26 1.54 13.60
CA SER A 282 -3.59 0.88 14.73
C SER A 282 -4.53 -0.12 15.40
N ARG A 283 -5.76 0.30 15.66
CA ARG A 283 -6.79 -0.51 16.35
C ARG A 283 -7.18 -1.77 15.56
N GLU A 284 -7.35 -1.68 14.24
CA GLU A 284 -7.58 -2.84 13.36
C GLU A 284 -6.44 -3.86 13.47
N GLU A 285 -5.19 -3.43 13.37
CA GLU A 285 -4.03 -4.35 13.45
C GLU A 285 -3.87 -4.93 14.84
N ASN A 286 -4.13 -4.14 15.89
CA ASN A 286 -4.09 -4.58 17.27
C ASN A 286 -5.19 -5.62 17.56
N LEU A 287 -6.41 -5.45 17.04
CA LEU A 287 -7.46 -6.48 17.11
C LEU A 287 -6.98 -7.80 16.53
N HIS A 288 -6.34 -7.76 15.36
CA HIS A 288 -5.80 -8.94 14.73
C HIS A 288 -4.60 -9.55 15.48
N LEU A 289 -3.75 -8.73 16.10
CA LEU A 289 -2.62 -9.20 16.92
C LEU A 289 -3.13 -9.90 18.17
N LEU A 290 -4.09 -9.32 18.88
CA LEU A 290 -4.65 -9.89 20.11
C LEU A 290 -5.31 -11.25 19.87
N ARG A 291 -5.98 -11.41 18.73
CA ARG A 291 -6.52 -12.70 18.26
C ARG A 291 -5.43 -13.72 18.00
N LEU A 292 -4.35 -13.30 17.31
CA LEU A 292 -3.20 -14.16 17.01
C LEU A 292 -2.51 -14.63 18.31
N LEU A 293 -2.34 -13.74 19.29
CA LEU A 293 -1.76 -14.03 20.60
C LEU A 293 -2.70 -14.76 21.56
N LYS A 294 -3.96 -15.01 21.16
CA LYS A 294 -5.00 -15.66 21.99
C LYS A 294 -5.15 -15.00 23.38
N THR A 295 -5.14 -13.67 23.38
CA THR A 295 -5.09 -12.87 24.61
C THR A 295 -6.32 -13.08 25.48
N ILE A 296 -6.12 -13.42 26.75
CA ILE A 296 -7.19 -13.53 27.75
C ILE A 296 -7.48 -12.13 28.30
N LYS A 297 -8.72 -11.68 28.15
CA LYS A 297 -9.19 -10.36 28.62
C LYS A 297 -9.75 -10.46 30.03
N THR A 298 -9.47 -9.46 30.87
CA THR A 298 -10.07 -9.28 32.19
C THR A 298 -11.54 -8.87 32.09
N ASN A 299 -12.30 -9.00 33.18
CA ASN A 299 -13.72 -8.58 33.19
C ASN A 299 -13.88 -7.08 32.88
N THR A 300 -12.99 -6.23 33.41
CA THR A 300 -12.98 -4.79 33.13
C THR A 300 -12.76 -4.50 31.65
N GLN A 301 -11.85 -5.23 31.00
CA GLN A 301 -11.59 -5.08 29.55
C GLN A 301 -12.80 -5.53 28.72
N ARG A 302 -13.41 -6.68 29.07
CA ARG A 302 -14.63 -7.16 28.39
C ARG A 302 -15.77 -6.15 28.52
N HIS A 303 -15.90 -5.51 29.69
CA HIS A 303 -16.90 -4.46 29.90
C HIS A 303 -16.64 -3.25 29.00
N LYS A 304 -15.40 -2.72 28.97
CA LYS A 304 -15.04 -1.60 28.09
C LYS A 304 -15.25 -1.93 26.61
N GLU A 305 -14.87 -3.13 26.16
CA GLU A 305 -15.15 -3.58 24.79
C GLU A 305 -16.64 -3.64 24.47
N SER A 306 -17.48 -3.96 25.45
CA SER A 306 -18.93 -3.95 25.27
C SER A 306 -19.49 -2.52 25.09
N GLU A 307 -18.86 -1.52 25.70
CA GLU A 307 -19.23 -0.10 25.54
C GLU A 307 -18.87 0.42 24.14
N VAL A 308 -17.76 -0.04 23.56
CA VAL A 308 -17.30 0.34 22.20
C VAL A 308 -17.62 -0.71 21.13
N ARG A 309 -18.58 -1.61 21.40
CA ARG A 309 -18.87 -2.77 20.53
C ARG A 309 -19.17 -2.38 19.09
N LEU A 310 -19.99 -1.36 18.87
CA LEU A 310 -20.38 -0.92 17.53
C LEU A 310 -19.16 -0.45 16.72
N ASP A 311 -18.25 0.29 17.35
CA ASP A 311 -17.04 0.75 16.70
C ASP A 311 -16.07 -0.42 16.40
N ILE A 312 -15.94 -1.39 17.31
CA ILE A 312 -15.19 -2.64 17.03
C ILE A 312 -15.82 -3.41 15.85
N GLU A 313 -17.15 -3.49 15.78
CA GLU A 313 -17.86 -4.12 14.65
C GLU A 313 -17.56 -3.41 13.32
N GLN A 314 -17.42 -2.09 13.33
CA GLN A 314 -17.00 -1.30 12.17
C GLN A 314 -15.55 -1.55 11.77
N LEU A 315 -14.61 -1.66 12.73
CA LEU A 315 -13.22 -2.03 12.46
C LEU A 315 -13.13 -3.43 11.81
N GLU A 316 -14.02 -4.33 12.21
CA GLU A 316 -14.10 -5.70 11.69
C GLU A 316 -14.87 -5.83 10.36
N MET A 317 -15.45 -4.73 9.86
CA MET A 317 -16.37 -4.70 8.71
C MET A 317 -17.50 -5.72 8.79
N LYS A 318 -18.04 -5.94 10.00
CA LYS A 318 -19.18 -6.83 10.19
C LYS A 318 -20.40 -6.28 9.44
N GLU A 319 -21.03 -7.16 8.66
CA GLU A 319 -22.09 -6.79 7.74
C GLU A 319 -23.36 -6.34 8.47
N VAL A 320 -23.97 -5.26 7.99
CA VAL A 320 -25.39 -4.98 8.22
C VAL A 320 -26.13 -5.60 7.02
N ALA A 321 -26.78 -6.75 7.22
CA ALA A 321 -27.19 -7.70 6.18
C ALA A 321 -28.10 -7.19 5.04
N HIS A 322 -28.58 -5.94 5.08
CA HIS A 322 -29.44 -5.37 4.04
C HIS A 322 -28.76 -4.23 3.25
N THR A 323 -27.76 -3.55 3.80
CA THR A 323 -27.13 -2.42 3.09
C THR A 323 -26.14 -2.89 2.01
N ARG A 324 -25.34 -3.94 2.26
CA ARG A 324 -24.29 -4.36 1.30
C ARG A 324 -24.85 -4.71 -0.08
N ASN A 325 -25.84 -5.60 -0.13
CA ASN A 325 -26.38 -6.07 -1.41
C ASN A 325 -27.14 -4.98 -2.17
N ASP A 326 -27.88 -4.13 -1.45
CA ASP A 326 -28.62 -3.00 -2.02
C ASP A 326 -27.64 -1.97 -2.61
N LEU A 327 -26.56 -1.65 -1.88
CA LEU A 327 -25.51 -0.75 -2.35
C LEU A 327 -24.79 -1.28 -3.59
N LEU A 328 -24.39 -2.55 -3.60
CA LEU A 328 -23.76 -3.16 -4.78
C LEU A 328 -24.73 -3.20 -5.97
N THR A 329 -26.02 -3.39 -5.73
CA THR A 329 -27.06 -3.35 -6.79
C THR A 329 -27.27 -1.94 -7.32
N HIS A 330 -27.21 -0.92 -6.45
CA HIS A 330 -27.26 0.48 -6.86
C HIS A 330 -26.02 0.89 -7.68
N ILE A 331 -24.83 0.46 -7.26
CA ILE A 331 -23.60 0.68 -8.02
C ILE A 331 -23.72 0.03 -9.40
N ASP A 332 -24.20 -1.22 -9.46
CA ASP A 332 -24.35 -1.95 -10.72
C ASP A 332 -25.33 -1.25 -11.67
N SER A 333 -26.52 -0.88 -11.19
CA SER A 333 -27.52 -0.18 -12.02
C SER A 333 -27.04 1.19 -12.50
N SER A 334 -26.28 1.91 -11.67
CA SER A 334 -25.70 3.22 -12.00
C SER A 334 -24.47 3.14 -12.92
N THR A 335 -23.96 1.94 -13.18
CA THR A 335 -22.78 1.68 -14.04
C THR A 335 -23.14 0.84 -15.27
N ASN A 336 -24.39 0.92 -15.71
CA ASN A 336 -24.91 0.14 -16.84
C ASN A 336 -24.69 -1.36 -16.66
N ASN A 337 -24.89 -1.87 -15.44
CA ASN A 337 -24.68 -3.26 -15.06
C ASN A 337 -23.23 -3.73 -15.24
N ALA A 338 -22.24 -2.88 -14.93
CA ALA A 338 -20.82 -3.24 -15.09
C ALA A 338 -20.39 -4.40 -14.18
N LEU A 339 -20.85 -4.43 -12.92
CA LEU A 339 -20.53 -5.50 -11.97
C LEU A 339 -21.12 -6.84 -12.40
N SER A 340 -22.30 -6.82 -13.02
CA SER A 340 -22.94 -8.04 -13.54
C SER A 340 -22.36 -8.51 -14.88
N ARG A 341 -21.90 -7.58 -15.73
CA ARG A 341 -21.35 -7.91 -17.06
C ARG A 341 -19.89 -8.36 -17.03
N THR A 342 -19.12 -7.93 -16.03
CA THR A 342 -17.71 -8.34 -15.86
C THR A 342 -17.63 -9.44 -14.80
N PRO A 343 -17.37 -10.71 -15.18
CA PRO A 343 -17.27 -11.81 -14.22
C PRO A 343 -16.27 -11.48 -13.12
N GLY A 344 -16.64 -11.73 -11.86
CA GLY A 344 -15.78 -11.49 -10.69
C GLY A 344 -15.67 -10.04 -10.22
N LEU A 345 -16.07 -9.03 -11.02
CA LEU A 345 -15.93 -7.62 -10.64
C LEU A 345 -16.75 -7.27 -9.39
N ARG A 346 -17.98 -7.80 -9.28
CA ARG A 346 -18.79 -7.63 -8.06
C ARG A 346 -18.05 -8.10 -6.81
N ALA A 347 -17.44 -9.29 -6.87
CA ALA A 347 -16.70 -9.86 -5.74
C ALA A 347 -15.44 -9.04 -5.41
N ILE A 348 -14.73 -8.54 -6.44
CA ILE A 348 -13.58 -7.65 -6.24
C ILE A 348 -13.99 -6.34 -5.57
N VAL A 349 -15.06 -5.69 -6.02
CA VAL A 349 -15.57 -4.46 -5.39
C VAL A 349 -16.01 -4.74 -3.95
N GLU A 350 -16.74 -5.83 -3.71
CA GLU A 350 -17.16 -6.25 -2.38
C GLU A 350 -15.97 -6.48 -1.44
N ASP A 351 -14.98 -7.28 -1.86
CA ASP A 351 -13.78 -7.57 -1.07
C ASP A 351 -12.96 -6.30 -0.80
N SER A 352 -12.89 -5.39 -1.76
CA SER A 352 -12.20 -4.10 -1.61
C SER A 352 -12.84 -3.15 -0.60
N LEU A 353 -14.08 -3.42 -0.21
CA LEU A 353 -14.82 -2.60 0.74
C LEU A 353 -14.93 -3.29 2.09
N TYR A 354 -15.14 -4.61 2.11
CA TYR A 354 -15.64 -5.26 3.32
C TYR A 354 -14.84 -6.46 3.82
N VAL A 355 -13.75 -6.87 3.16
CA VAL A 355 -12.91 -7.92 3.73
C VAL A 355 -12.31 -7.43 5.05
N THR A 356 -12.39 -8.25 6.10
CA THR A 356 -12.00 -7.84 7.46
C THR A 356 -10.52 -7.45 7.56
N ASP A 357 -9.63 -8.18 6.90
CA ASP A 357 -8.20 -7.84 6.91
C ASP A 357 -7.95 -6.59 6.06
N ARG A 358 -7.46 -5.52 6.69
CA ARG A 358 -7.20 -4.24 6.01
C ARG A 358 -6.20 -4.40 4.86
N VAL A 359 -5.11 -5.13 5.06
CA VAL A 359 -4.06 -5.26 4.03
C VAL A 359 -4.62 -5.95 2.80
N GLU A 360 -5.41 -6.99 3.01
CA GLU A 360 -6.15 -7.66 1.93
C GLU A 360 -7.06 -6.67 1.21
N ARG A 361 -7.88 -5.90 1.95
CA ARG A 361 -8.78 -4.86 1.39
C ARG A 361 -8.05 -3.86 0.50
N LEU A 362 -6.93 -3.31 0.99
CA LEU A 362 -6.10 -2.35 0.25
C LEU A 362 -5.46 -2.99 -0.99
N SER A 363 -5.06 -4.26 -0.90
CA SER A 363 -4.52 -4.99 -2.05
C SER A 363 -5.54 -5.16 -3.17
N VAL A 364 -6.79 -5.46 -2.84
CA VAL A 364 -7.86 -5.55 -3.83
C VAL A 364 -8.15 -4.18 -4.46
N GLY A 365 -8.14 -3.11 -3.67
CA GLY A 365 -8.34 -1.76 -4.18
C GLY A 365 -7.28 -1.31 -5.18
N ALA A 366 -6.01 -1.66 -4.95
CA ALA A 366 -4.92 -1.36 -5.88
C ALA A 366 -5.11 -2.03 -7.26
N LEU A 367 -5.69 -3.23 -7.30
CA LEU A 367 -5.96 -3.94 -8.57
C LEU A 367 -6.95 -3.18 -9.46
N LEU A 368 -7.91 -2.47 -8.86
CA LEU A 368 -8.94 -1.74 -9.60
C LEU A 368 -8.40 -0.47 -10.28
N GLY A 369 -7.24 0.04 -9.85
CA GLY A 369 -6.65 1.26 -10.38
C GLY A 369 -5.93 1.12 -11.72
N LEU A 370 -5.60 -0.11 -12.15
CA LEU A 370 -4.78 -0.31 -13.35
C LEU A 370 -5.55 -0.12 -14.66
N THR A 371 -6.88 0.00 -14.64
CA THR A 371 -7.67 0.14 -15.85
C THR A 371 -8.79 1.15 -15.73
N THR A 372 -8.90 1.98 -16.76
CA THR A 372 -10.00 2.93 -16.97
C THR A 372 -11.37 2.24 -17.05
N ALA A 373 -11.40 0.94 -17.40
CA ALA A 373 -12.63 0.16 -17.46
C ALA A 373 -13.38 0.09 -16.12
N PHE A 374 -12.67 0.28 -15.00
CA PHE A 374 -13.27 0.29 -13.66
C PHE A 374 -13.54 1.68 -13.10
N GLU A 375 -13.10 2.76 -13.77
CA GLU A 375 -13.34 4.14 -13.32
C GLU A 375 -14.83 4.47 -13.11
N PRO A 376 -15.77 4.08 -13.99
CA PRO A 376 -17.18 4.36 -13.76
C PRO A 376 -17.68 3.72 -12.46
N VAL A 377 -17.22 2.51 -12.15
CA VAL A 377 -17.54 1.81 -10.91
C VAL A 377 -16.94 2.55 -9.73
N LEU A 378 -15.64 2.84 -9.74
CA LEU A 378 -14.97 3.56 -8.65
C LEU A 378 -15.63 4.92 -8.36
N ARG A 379 -15.97 5.68 -9.39
CA ARG A 379 -16.65 6.98 -9.28
C ARG A 379 -18.02 6.86 -8.63
N VAL A 380 -18.84 5.91 -9.09
CA VAL A 380 -20.17 5.68 -8.51
C VAL A 380 -20.05 5.20 -7.07
N THR A 381 -19.14 4.26 -6.79
CA THR A 381 -18.87 3.78 -5.43
C THR A 381 -18.45 4.93 -4.50
N ALA A 382 -17.56 5.83 -4.94
CA ALA A 382 -17.16 7.00 -4.16
C ALA A 382 -18.36 7.90 -3.84
N LYS A 383 -19.16 8.25 -4.86
CA LYS A 383 -20.33 9.12 -4.70
C LYS A 383 -21.39 8.52 -3.76
N THR A 384 -21.67 7.22 -3.88
CA THR A 384 -22.69 6.55 -3.09
C THR A 384 -22.23 6.29 -1.66
N LEU A 385 -21.01 5.79 -1.45
CA LEU A 385 -20.58 5.28 -0.14
C LEU A 385 -19.92 6.31 0.76
N LEU A 386 -19.45 7.45 0.24
CA LEU A 386 -18.98 8.54 1.09
C LEU A 386 -20.12 9.21 1.90
N GLN A 387 -21.39 8.91 1.55
CA GLN A 387 -22.57 9.38 2.28
C GLN A 387 -23.14 8.32 3.23
N ASP A 388 -22.53 7.12 3.30
CA ASP A 388 -22.99 6.04 4.16
C ASP A 388 -22.87 6.45 5.64
N PRO A 389 -23.87 6.21 6.51
CA PRO A 389 -23.76 6.54 7.93
C PRO A 389 -22.67 5.75 8.67
N ASP A 390 -22.20 4.63 8.12
CA ASP A 390 -21.17 3.79 8.72
C ASP A 390 -19.74 4.30 8.45
N ALA A 391 -19.03 4.68 9.51
CA ALA A 391 -17.67 5.17 9.41
C ALA A 391 -16.67 4.11 8.91
N GLY A 392 -16.89 2.82 9.17
CA GLY A 392 -16.10 1.72 8.61
C GLY A 392 -16.18 1.68 7.08
N VAL A 393 -17.39 1.84 6.54
CA VAL A 393 -17.62 1.93 5.09
C VAL A 393 -16.97 3.18 4.51
N GLN A 394 -17.18 4.35 5.13
CA GLN A 394 -16.55 5.61 4.71
C GLN A 394 -15.02 5.53 4.66
N ARG A 395 -14.39 4.99 5.72
CA ARG A 395 -12.93 4.79 5.77
C ARG A 395 -12.45 3.86 4.64
N SER A 396 -13.20 2.78 4.39
CA SER A 396 -12.88 1.79 3.37
C SER A 396 -12.95 2.36 1.96
N ILE A 397 -13.99 3.14 1.66
CA ILE A 397 -14.12 3.78 0.34
C ILE A 397 -13.04 4.83 0.10
N ILE A 398 -12.70 5.63 1.12
CA ILE A 398 -11.63 6.62 1.01
C ILE A 398 -10.30 5.93 0.67
N ARG A 399 -9.99 4.85 1.39
CA ARG A 399 -8.78 4.05 1.16
C ARG A 399 -8.80 3.35 -0.19
N LEU A 400 -9.94 2.82 -0.62
CA LEU A 400 -10.11 2.24 -1.95
C LEU A 400 -9.75 3.26 -3.04
N MET A 401 -10.31 4.46 -2.97
CA MET A 401 -10.05 5.52 -3.96
C MET A 401 -8.56 5.91 -3.99
N ALA A 402 -7.94 6.03 -2.82
CA ALA A 402 -6.50 6.30 -2.71
C ALA A 402 -5.65 5.18 -3.34
N LYS A 403 -5.96 3.91 -3.01
CA LYS A 403 -5.22 2.75 -3.53
C LYS A 403 -5.40 2.54 -5.03
N ALA A 404 -6.59 2.83 -5.54
CA ALA A 404 -6.89 2.78 -6.97
C ALA A 404 -6.31 3.99 -7.75
N GLY A 405 -5.82 5.03 -7.07
CA GLY A 405 -5.35 6.25 -7.74
C GLY A 405 -6.46 7.00 -8.48
N SER A 406 -7.72 6.86 -8.04
CA SER A 406 -8.87 7.43 -8.74
C SER A 406 -8.95 8.94 -8.53
N ALA A 407 -8.59 9.73 -9.54
CA ALA A 407 -8.65 11.20 -9.47
C ALA A 407 -10.08 11.72 -9.18
N ASP A 408 -11.09 11.11 -9.80
CA ASP A 408 -12.50 11.41 -9.52
C ASP A 408 -12.89 11.03 -8.09
N GLY A 409 -12.38 9.89 -7.58
CA GLY A 409 -12.58 9.46 -6.20
C GLY A 409 -11.97 10.44 -5.19
N LEU A 410 -10.72 10.87 -5.41
CA LEU A 410 -10.05 11.87 -4.59
C LEU A 410 -10.78 13.22 -4.60
N ARG A 411 -11.30 13.63 -5.76
CA ARG A 411 -12.16 14.82 -5.89
C ARG A 411 -13.43 14.69 -5.03
N GLU A 412 -14.11 13.55 -5.07
CA GLU A 412 -15.31 13.34 -4.24
C GLU A 412 -14.98 13.33 -2.74
N ILE A 413 -13.83 12.80 -2.33
CA ILE A 413 -13.35 12.86 -0.95
C ILE A 413 -13.18 14.32 -0.52
N SER A 414 -12.46 15.12 -1.29
CA SER A 414 -12.25 16.55 -1.00
C SER A 414 -13.58 17.31 -0.95
N ASN A 415 -14.47 17.10 -1.92
CA ASN A 415 -15.80 17.71 -1.95
C ASN A 415 -16.65 17.33 -0.73
N ASN A 416 -16.61 16.06 -0.32
CA ASN A 416 -17.34 15.56 0.84
C ASN A 416 -16.85 16.24 2.13
N MET A 417 -15.53 16.32 2.31
CA MET A 417 -14.91 16.99 3.47
C MET A 417 -15.34 18.45 3.63
N HIS A 418 -15.53 19.17 2.51
CA HIS A 418 -16.02 20.55 2.51
C HIS A 418 -17.53 20.65 2.78
N ARG A 419 -18.35 19.82 2.12
CA ARG A 419 -19.82 19.88 2.23
C ARG A 419 -20.30 19.44 3.60
N GLN A 420 -19.68 18.40 4.14
CA GLN A 420 -20.07 17.79 5.40
C GLN A 420 -18.83 17.26 6.09
N ARG A 421 -18.30 18.03 7.05
CA ARG A 421 -17.16 17.60 7.84
C ARG A 421 -17.51 16.32 8.61
N PRO A 422 -16.84 15.18 8.35
CA PRO A 422 -17.12 13.94 9.05
C PRO A 422 -16.83 14.10 10.55
N LYS A 423 -17.72 13.55 11.38
CA LYS A 423 -17.54 13.55 12.84
C LYS A 423 -16.49 12.53 13.27
N ASP A 424 -16.45 11.39 12.59
CA ASP A 424 -15.51 10.31 12.86
C ASP A 424 -14.07 10.71 12.53
N GLU A 425 -13.17 10.51 13.48
CA GLU A 425 -11.77 10.86 13.33
C GLU A 425 -11.03 9.93 12.38
N GLY A 426 -11.41 8.66 12.31
CA GLY A 426 -10.81 7.71 11.38
C GLY A 426 -11.11 8.03 9.92
N VAL A 427 -12.31 8.55 9.63
CA VAL A 427 -12.67 9.08 8.30
C VAL A 427 -11.79 10.28 7.93
N ARG A 428 -11.59 11.22 8.87
CA ARG A 428 -10.69 12.37 8.69
C ARG A 428 -9.23 11.94 8.48
N LEU A 429 -8.75 10.96 9.23
CA LEU A 429 -7.43 10.35 9.07
C LEU A 429 -7.26 9.70 7.69
N ALA A 430 -8.25 8.92 7.24
CA ALA A 430 -8.24 8.30 5.93
C ALA A 430 -8.23 9.36 4.81
N ALA A 431 -8.99 10.45 4.97
CA ALA A 431 -9.01 11.56 4.03
C ALA A 431 -7.67 12.30 3.98
N ALA A 432 -7.05 12.58 5.14
CA ALA A 432 -5.72 13.22 5.21
C ALA A 432 -4.66 12.40 4.45
N TRP A 433 -4.73 11.08 4.54
CA TRP A 433 -3.87 10.19 3.76
C TRP A 433 -4.19 10.23 2.27
N ALA A 434 -5.46 10.04 1.91
CA ALA A 434 -5.90 9.96 0.52
C ALA A 434 -5.58 11.25 -0.25
N LEU A 435 -5.78 12.41 0.37
CA LEU A 435 -5.48 13.71 -0.25
C LEU A 435 -3.98 13.96 -0.41
N GLY A 436 -3.11 13.24 0.31
CA GLY A 436 -1.68 13.19 0.03
C GLY A 436 -1.33 12.60 -1.34
N MET A 437 -2.27 11.91 -2.00
CA MET A 437 -2.13 11.43 -3.38
C MET A 437 -2.63 12.41 -4.43
N SER A 438 -3.32 13.47 -4.02
CA SER A 438 -3.91 14.41 -4.97
C SER A 438 -2.85 15.34 -5.54
N ASP A 439 -2.99 15.64 -6.83
CA ASP A 439 -2.22 16.65 -7.54
C ASP A 439 -2.87 18.04 -7.52
N ARG A 440 -4.02 18.18 -6.87
CA ARG A 440 -4.84 19.38 -6.92
C ARG A 440 -4.50 20.33 -5.79
N LEU A 441 -4.10 21.56 -6.14
CA LEU A 441 -3.88 22.64 -5.18
C LEU A 441 -5.12 22.91 -4.31
N SER A 442 -6.33 22.69 -4.83
CA SER A 442 -7.58 22.84 -4.06
C SER A 442 -7.67 21.92 -2.85
N ASP A 443 -6.87 20.86 -2.78
CA ASP A 443 -6.88 19.92 -1.67
C ASP A 443 -5.93 20.35 -0.53
N GLN A 444 -5.08 21.36 -0.78
CA GLN A 444 -4.21 21.96 0.24
C GLN A 444 -5.04 22.53 1.40
N GLU A 445 -6.09 23.30 1.11
CA GLU A 445 -6.95 23.92 2.15
C GLU A 445 -7.61 22.85 3.03
N THR A 446 -8.04 21.73 2.42
CA THR A 446 -8.59 20.58 3.16
C THR A 446 -7.55 19.97 4.08
N LEU A 447 -6.32 19.76 3.59
CA LEU A 447 -5.21 19.21 4.36
C LEU A 447 -4.80 20.14 5.51
N GLU A 448 -4.73 21.46 5.28
CA GLU A 448 -4.46 22.45 6.32
C GLU A 448 -5.56 22.44 7.40
N THR A 449 -6.82 22.37 6.99
CA THR A 449 -7.95 22.22 7.92
C THR A 449 -7.82 20.96 8.78
N LEU A 450 -7.46 19.83 8.17
CA LEU A 450 -7.23 18.56 8.87
C LEU A 450 -6.02 18.63 9.83
N ARG A 451 -4.94 19.32 9.43
CA ARG A 451 -3.76 19.58 10.26
C ARG A 451 -4.09 20.43 11.50
N ASP A 452 -4.97 21.41 11.34
CA ASP A 452 -5.23 22.38 12.39
C ASP A 452 -6.34 21.93 13.36
N SER A 453 -7.21 21.02 12.90
CA SER A 453 -8.42 20.66 13.67
C SER A 453 -8.70 19.16 13.80
N GLY A 454 -7.82 18.29 13.31
CA GLY A 454 -7.87 16.83 13.54
C GLY A 454 -7.34 16.42 14.92
N ALA A 455 -7.50 15.15 15.26
CA ALA A 455 -6.80 14.54 16.40
C ALA A 455 -5.30 14.38 16.08
N ALA A 456 -4.48 14.14 17.11
CA ALA A 456 -3.01 14.13 17.00
C ALA A 456 -2.49 13.34 15.78
N THR A 457 -2.95 12.10 15.57
CA THR A 457 -2.54 11.27 14.42
C THR A 457 -2.94 11.90 13.08
N THR A 458 -4.17 12.39 12.94
CA THR A 458 -4.64 13.03 11.71
C THR A 458 -3.87 14.30 11.41
N ARG A 459 -3.54 15.09 12.44
CA ARG A 459 -2.76 16.31 12.26
C ARG A 459 -1.38 16.00 11.68
N ILE A 460 -0.74 14.96 12.20
CA ILE A 460 0.56 14.50 11.73
C ILE A 460 0.48 13.95 10.30
N VAL A 461 -0.52 13.12 9.99
CA VAL A 461 -0.69 12.58 8.64
C VAL A 461 -1.01 13.70 7.63
N ALA A 462 -1.81 14.69 8.02
CA ALA A 462 -2.10 15.85 7.18
C ALA A 462 -0.83 16.70 6.94
N GLU A 463 -0.03 16.93 7.97
CA GLU A 463 1.28 17.62 7.84
C GLU A 463 2.24 16.83 6.94
N MET A 464 2.32 15.51 7.10
CA MET A 464 3.10 14.65 6.23
C MET A 464 2.64 14.75 4.77
N SER A 465 1.33 14.68 4.54
CA SER A 465 0.74 14.84 3.20
C SER A 465 1.06 16.21 2.59
N LEU A 466 0.96 17.29 3.36
CA LEU A 466 1.35 18.63 2.91
C LEU A 466 2.84 18.70 2.52
N ARG A 467 3.73 18.19 3.37
CA ARG A 467 5.18 18.21 3.13
C ARG A 467 5.58 17.40 1.90
N ARG A 468 5.09 16.17 1.78
CA ARG A 468 5.39 15.28 0.66
C ARG A 468 4.88 15.81 -0.68
N ARG A 469 3.85 16.66 -0.66
CA ARG A 469 3.34 17.37 -1.85
C ARG A 469 4.06 18.70 -2.13
N GLY A 470 4.99 19.12 -1.28
CA GLY A 470 5.65 20.42 -1.39
C GLY A 470 4.71 21.61 -1.11
N PHE A 471 3.59 21.39 -0.42
CA PHE A 471 2.64 22.44 -0.05
C PHE A 471 3.03 23.15 1.25
N SER A 472 3.97 22.60 2.01
CA SER A 472 4.49 23.25 3.20
C SER A 472 5.16 24.58 2.83
N ARG A 473 4.68 25.68 3.41
CA ARG A 473 5.48 26.91 3.49
C ARG A 473 6.82 26.54 4.11
N ILE A 474 7.90 26.83 3.41
CA ILE A 474 9.24 26.90 3.99
C ILE A 474 9.17 28.01 5.06
N SER A 475 8.81 27.66 6.28
CA SER A 475 9.25 28.41 7.45
C SER A 475 10.69 27.99 7.68
N GLU A 476 11.58 28.56 6.86
CA GLU A 476 13.00 28.66 7.21
C GLU A 476 13.04 29.27 8.60
N GLU A 477 13.44 28.47 9.57
CA GLU A 477 14.04 28.97 10.79
C GLU A 477 15.18 29.89 10.36
N ARG A 478 14.93 31.21 10.41
CA ARG A 478 16.03 32.17 10.46
C ARG A 478 16.95 31.69 11.59
N PRO A 479 18.26 31.52 11.34
CA PRO A 479 19.20 31.37 12.43
C PRO A 479 19.02 32.59 13.32
N ALA A 480 18.69 32.37 14.59
CA ALA A 480 18.73 33.41 15.59
C ALA A 480 20.16 33.96 15.63
N GLY A 481 20.37 35.18 15.12
CA GLY A 481 21.66 35.87 15.27
C GLY A 481 22.23 36.66 14.09
N GLY A 482 21.51 36.89 12.99
CA GLY A 482 21.95 37.85 11.97
C GLY A 482 21.47 39.26 12.30
N PRO A 483 22.35 40.30 12.33
CA PRO A 483 21.89 41.67 12.52
C PRO A 483 20.99 42.10 11.35
N PRO A 484 20.06 43.05 11.57
CA PRO A 484 19.13 43.48 10.53
C PRO A 484 19.93 44.05 9.35
N TYR A 485 19.61 43.56 8.16
CA TYR A 485 20.05 44.11 6.88
C TYR A 485 19.48 45.54 6.77
N ASP A 486 20.37 46.52 6.81
CA ASP A 486 20.07 47.93 6.51
C ASP A 486 20.11 48.12 4.99
N PRO A 487 18.97 48.34 4.31
CA PRO A 487 18.95 48.46 2.85
C PRO A 487 19.51 49.81 2.37
N ASP A 488 19.64 50.80 3.26
CA ASP A 488 20.00 52.17 2.91
C ASP A 488 21.31 52.57 3.58
N GLY A 489 22.41 51.99 3.08
CA GLY A 489 23.76 52.42 3.40
C GLY A 489 23.98 53.90 3.08
N THR A 490 23.66 54.77 4.04
CA THR A 490 24.11 56.15 4.08
C THR A 490 24.89 56.39 5.37
N ALA A 491 26.15 55.98 5.33
CA ALA A 491 27.15 56.52 6.22
C ALA A 491 27.20 58.04 6.03
N ARG A 492 26.95 58.81 7.09
CA ARG A 492 27.57 60.12 7.27
C ARG A 492 28.15 60.24 8.67
N GLN A 493 29.47 60.36 8.67
CA GLN A 493 30.28 60.93 9.75
C GLN A 493 29.61 62.23 10.24
N VAL A 494 29.28 62.32 11.53
CA VAL A 494 30.04 62.96 12.63
C VAL A 494 29.43 62.48 13.94
#